data_AF-A0A2L2YYZ7-F1
#
_entry.id   AF-A0A2L2YYZ7-F1
#
_cell.length_a   1.000
_cell.length_b   1.000
_cell.length_c   1.000
_cell.angle_alpha   90.00
_cell.angle_beta   90.00
_cell.angle_gamma   90.00
#
_symmetry.space_group_name_H-M   'P 1'
#
loop_
_entity.id
_entity.type
_entity.pdbx_description
1 polymer ?
#
loop_
_entity_poly.entity_id
_entity_poly.type
_entity_poly.pdbx_seq_one_letter_code
_entity_poly.pdbx_strand_id
1 'polypeptide(L)'
;NICVLIGNLPIAIYCTENIFGPKEYIWLLIARGIFGSTGLYLNLLSYRFLPFTESSIILSTLPALVTVAARLHLKEPCGSAQTVSIILIFLGVLVSIRLPEVLQTRSSTNFDSHYVFGLSCAVGCVLLLTLLTISIRKLRNIHFSIVLIYFGFLGTIENTVI
;
A
#
# COMPACT_ATOMS: atom_id res chain seq x y z
N ASN A 1 9.55 3.80 -11.44
CA ASN A 1 10.75 3.55 -10.60
C ASN A 1 12.02 4.23 -11.11
N ILE A 2 12.35 4.17 -12.40
CA ILE A 2 13.58 4.78 -12.97
C ILE A 2 13.68 6.31 -12.72
N CYS A 3 12.59 7.07 -12.92
CA CYS A 3 12.61 8.52 -12.64
C CYS A 3 12.87 8.86 -11.16
N VAL A 4 12.42 8.00 -10.24
CA VAL A 4 12.63 8.18 -8.79
C VAL A 4 14.09 7.96 -8.42
N LEU A 5 14.76 7.02 -9.09
CA LEU A 5 16.19 6.75 -8.93
C LEU A 5 17.03 7.94 -9.44
N ILE A 6 16.75 8.41 -10.66
CA ILE A 6 17.50 9.50 -11.31
C ILE A 6 17.29 10.84 -10.58
N GLY A 7 16.05 11.14 -10.17
CA GLY A 7 15.72 12.40 -9.50
C GLY A 7 16.30 12.52 -8.08
N ASN A 8 16.46 11.41 -7.35
CA ASN A 8 16.97 11.43 -5.98
C ASN A 8 18.47 11.17 -5.86
N LEU A 9 19.14 10.71 -6.93
CA LEU A 9 20.59 10.54 -6.98
C LEU A 9 21.37 11.83 -6.58
N PRO A 10 21.04 13.03 -7.10
CA PRO A 10 21.77 14.24 -6.72
C PRO A 10 21.50 14.66 -5.27
N ILE A 11 20.26 14.50 -4.76
CA ILE A 11 19.91 14.80 -3.36
C ILE A 11 20.66 13.87 -2.40
N ALA A 12 20.86 12.62 -2.80
CA ALA A 12 21.58 11.65 -1.98
C ALA A 12 23.06 11.98 -1.84
N ILE A 13 23.72 12.25 -2.97
CA ILE A 13 25.15 12.59 -2.97
C ILE A 13 25.42 13.87 -2.17
N TYR A 14 24.47 14.81 -2.15
CA TYR A 14 24.59 16.06 -1.40
C TYR A 14 24.30 15.94 0.11
N CYS A 15 23.46 14.99 0.54
CA CYS A 15 23.00 14.90 1.93
C CYS A 15 23.55 13.71 2.74
N THR A 16 24.25 12.74 2.14
CA THR A 16 24.70 11.54 2.88
C THR A 16 26.20 11.49 3.12
N GLU A 17 26.59 11.55 4.40
CA GLU A 17 27.94 11.20 4.89
C GLU A 17 28.13 9.67 5.00
N ASN A 18 27.04 8.88 4.96
CA ASN A 18 27.04 7.42 4.95
C ASN A 18 25.97 6.86 3.99
N ILE A 19 26.41 6.41 2.81
CA ILE A 19 25.55 5.92 1.71
C ILE A 19 24.77 4.64 2.09
N PHE A 20 25.29 3.84 3.04
CA PHE A 20 24.72 2.53 3.37
C PHE A 20 23.67 2.54 4.49
N GLY A 21 23.50 3.66 5.20
CA GLY A 21 22.63 3.71 6.38
C GLY A 21 23.00 2.68 7.48
N PRO A 22 22.27 2.66 8.60
CA PRO A 22 22.47 1.68 9.67
C PRO A 22 22.07 0.26 9.21
N LYS A 23 23.01 -0.69 9.31
CA LYS A 23 22.86 -2.10 8.85
C LYS A 23 21.64 -2.82 9.42
N GLU A 24 21.17 -2.43 10.60
CA GLU A 24 20.01 -3.03 11.28
C GLU A 24 18.69 -2.81 10.53
N TYR A 25 18.58 -1.76 9.71
CA TYR A 25 17.32 -1.42 9.02
C TYR A 25 17.32 -1.82 7.55
N ILE A 26 18.43 -2.30 7.00
CA ILE A 26 18.57 -2.66 5.58
C ILE A 26 17.53 -3.71 5.17
N TRP A 27 17.28 -4.72 6.00
CA TRP A 27 16.25 -5.72 5.73
C TRP A 27 14.85 -5.12 5.64
N LEU A 28 14.56 -4.11 6.47
CA LEU A 28 13.28 -3.42 6.46
C LEU A 28 13.17 -2.45 5.26
N LEU A 29 14.28 -1.85 4.81
CA LEU A 29 14.35 -1.11 3.55
C LEU A 29 14.08 -2.02 2.35
N ILE A 30 14.70 -3.21 2.31
CA ILE A 30 14.55 -4.17 1.21
C ILE A 30 13.11 -4.69 1.15
N ALA A 31 12.60 -5.17 2.29
CA ALA A 31 11.22 -5.65 2.39
C ALA A 31 10.23 -4.55 1.94
N ARG A 32 10.46 -3.30 2.35
CA ARG A 32 9.62 -2.16 1.96
C ARG A 32 9.68 -1.85 0.46
N GLY A 33 10.83 -2.02 -0.19
CA GLY A 33 10.94 -1.92 -1.65
C GLY A 33 10.06 -2.94 -2.36
N ILE A 34 10.18 -4.20 -1.93
CA ILE A 34 9.42 -5.33 -2.47
C ILE A 34 7.92 -5.14 -2.24
N PHE A 35 7.51 -4.91 -0.99
CA PHE A 35 6.10 -4.68 -0.64
C PHE A 35 5.48 -3.51 -1.42
N GLY A 36 6.26 -2.47 -1.73
CA GLY A 36 5.78 -1.32 -2.49
C GLY A 36 5.56 -1.63 -3.96
N SER A 37 6.53 -2.27 -4.61
CA SER A 37 6.40 -2.65 -6.02
C SER A 37 5.34 -3.74 -6.21
N THR A 38 5.37 -4.79 -5.39
CA THR A 38 4.36 -5.86 -5.43
C THR A 38 2.96 -5.31 -5.11
N GLY A 39 2.85 -4.37 -4.16
CA GLY A 39 1.59 -3.70 -3.84
C GLY A 39 1.05 -2.87 -5.02
N LEU A 40 1.91 -2.15 -5.73
CA LEU A 40 1.53 -1.41 -6.94
C LEU A 40 1.11 -2.35 -8.08
N TYR A 41 1.82 -3.47 -8.25
CA TYR A 41 1.45 -4.47 -9.26
C TYR A 41 0.06 -5.08 -8.97
N LEU A 42 -0.22 -5.48 -7.72
CA LEU A 42 -1.55 -5.94 -7.31
C LEU A 42 -2.63 -4.87 -7.51
N ASN A 43 -2.28 -3.59 -7.33
CA ASN A 43 -3.19 -2.48 -7.58
C ASN A 43 -3.57 -2.38 -9.06
N LEU A 44 -2.57 -2.47 -9.95
CA LEU A 44 -2.78 -2.48 -11.40
C LEU A 44 -3.59 -3.71 -11.85
N LEU A 45 -3.34 -4.88 -11.27
CA LEU A 45 -4.16 -6.07 -11.50
C LEU A 45 -5.60 -5.84 -11.03
N SER A 46 -5.80 -5.24 -9.86
CA SER A 46 -7.14 -4.94 -9.35
C SER A 46 -7.92 -4.02 -10.28
N TYR A 47 -7.29 -2.96 -10.80
CA TYR A 47 -7.92 -2.08 -11.80
C TYR A 47 -8.23 -2.78 -13.13
N ARG A 48 -7.56 -3.89 -13.44
CA ARG A 48 -7.82 -4.68 -14.65
C ARG A 48 -8.99 -5.64 -14.50
N PHE A 49 -9.22 -6.16 -13.30
CA PHE A 49 -10.28 -7.14 -13.02
C PHE A 49 -11.53 -6.53 -12.36
N LEU A 50 -11.40 -5.39 -11.67
CA LEU A 50 -12.50 -4.64 -11.07
C LEU A 50 -12.71 -3.31 -11.79
N PRO A 51 -13.94 -2.78 -11.84
CA PRO A 51 -14.19 -1.42 -12.32
C PRO A 51 -13.42 -0.41 -11.47
N PHE A 52 -12.88 0.61 -12.14
CA PHE A 52 -12.02 1.65 -11.54
C PHE A 52 -12.58 2.26 -10.25
N THR A 53 -13.90 2.45 -10.21
CA THR A 53 -14.64 2.97 -9.05
C THR A 53 -14.43 2.07 -7.82
N GLU A 54 -14.74 0.77 -7.95
CA GLU A 54 -14.61 -0.22 -6.85
C GLU A 54 -13.19 -0.32 -6.31
N SER A 55 -12.19 -0.37 -7.21
CA SER A 55 -10.79 -0.41 -6.81
C SER A 55 -10.35 0.85 -6.03
N SER A 56 -10.83 2.04 -6.43
CA SER A 56 -10.52 3.30 -5.74
C SER A 56 -11.16 3.37 -4.35
N ILE A 57 -12.37 2.83 -4.19
CA ILE A 57 -13.06 2.73 -2.90
C ILE A 57 -12.30 1.80 -1.96
N ILE A 58 -11.89 0.61 -2.45
CA ILE A 58 -11.07 -0.33 -1.67
C ILE A 58 -9.74 0.34 -1.30
N LEU A 59 -9.11 1.08 -2.21
CA LEU A 59 -7.90 1.83 -1.90
C LEU A 59 -8.14 2.91 -0.84
N SER A 60 -9.32 3.54 -0.82
CA SER A 60 -9.69 4.51 0.24
C SER A 60 -9.80 3.87 1.64
N THR A 61 -9.77 2.54 1.77
CA THR A 61 -9.70 1.85 3.06
C THR A 61 -8.32 1.78 3.69
N LEU A 62 -7.28 2.04 2.89
CA LEU A 62 -5.91 2.10 3.38
C LEU A 62 -5.75 2.96 4.64
N PRO A 63 -6.18 4.23 4.68
CA PRO A 63 -6.01 5.05 5.88
C PRO A 63 -6.64 4.41 7.13
N ALA A 64 -7.79 3.75 7.02
CA ALA A 64 -8.38 3.02 8.13
C ALA A 64 -7.45 1.86 8.58
N LEU A 65 -7.03 1.00 7.66
CA LEU A 65 -6.15 -0.13 7.99
C LEU A 65 -4.80 0.32 8.54
N VAL A 66 -4.24 1.40 8.00
CA VAL A 66 -3.02 2.03 8.50
C VAL A 66 -3.21 2.58 9.91
N THR A 67 -4.33 3.21 10.22
CA THR A 67 -4.60 3.68 11.59
C THR A 67 -4.74 2.52 12.58
N VAL A 68 -5.44 1.44 12.20
CA VAL A 68 -5.59 0.24 13.03
C VAL A 68 -4.25 -0.46 13.25
N ALA A 69 -3.49 -0.67 12.17
CA ALA A 69 -2.20 -1.34 12.24
C ALA A 69 -1.14 -0.47 12.94
N ALA A 70 -1.22 0.86 12.82
CA ALA A 70 -0.41 1.77 13.61
C ALA A 70 -0.75 1.70 15.10
N ARG A 71 -2.03 1.59 15.49
CA ARG A 71 -2.41 1.35 16.89
C ARG A 71 -1.78 0.04 17.40
N LEU A 72 -1.81 -1.01 16.60
CA LEU A 72 -1.24 -2.32 16.96
C LEU A 72 0.29 -2.27 17.10
N HIS A 73 0.99 -1.62 16.16
CA HIS A 73 2.46 -1.60 16.12
C HIS A 73 3.12 -0.49 16.97
N LEU A 74 2.50 0.69 17.10
CA LEU A 74 3.08 1.85 17.81
C LEU A 74 2.50 2.04 19.22
N LYS A 75 1.41 1.34 19.60
CA LYS A 75 0.74 1.47 20.92
C LYS A 75 0.39 2.91 21.33
N GLU A 76 0.23 3.84 20.37
CA GLU A 76 -0.17 5.21 20.69
C GLU A 76 -1.66 5.28 21.11
N PRO A 77 -2.03 6.16 22.06
CA PRO A 77 -3.42 6.36 22.47
C PRO A 77 -4.17 7.04 21.33
N CYS A 78 -4.85 6.24 20.52
CA CYS A 78 -5.71 6.74 19.46
C CYS A 78 -6.86 7.58 20.04
N GLY A 79 -6.91 8.86 19.67
CA GLY A 79 -8.03 9.73 19.99
C GLY A 79 -9.35 9.24 19.39
N SER A 80 -10.47 9.65 20.00
CA SER A 80 -11.84 9.30 19.58
C SER A 80 -12.13 9.57 18.10
N ALA A 81 -11.50 10.61 17.53
CA ALA A 81 -11.63 10.96 16.11
C ALA A 81 -11.19 9.84 15.15
N GLN A 82 -10.17 9.04 15.51
CA GLN A 82 -9.70 7.95 14.65
C GLN A 82 -10.74 6.81 14.57
N THR A 83 -11.43 6.53 15.67
CA THR A 83 -12.50 5.52 15.70
C THR A 83 -13.65 5.92 14.79
N VAL A 84 -14.04 7.20 14.80
CA VAL A 84 -15.11 7.72 13.92
C VAL A 84 -14.71 7.59 12.45
N SER A 85 -13.46 7.93 12.10
CA SER A 85 -12.97 7.79 10.72
C SER A 85 -12.99 6.34 10.24
N ILE A 86 -12.62 5.38 11.09
CA ILE A 86 -12.67 3.94 10.73
C ILE A 86 -14.11 3.52 10.42
N ILE A 87 -15.07 3.89 11.28
CA ILE A 87 -16.49 3.56 11.08
C ILE A 87 -17.01 4.18 9.78
N LEU A 88 -16.66 5.45 9.52
CA LEU A 88 -17.07 6.16 8.30
C LEU A 88 -16.51 5.51 7.04
N ILE A 89 -15.25 5.06 7.08
CA ILE A 89 -14.60 4.36 5.96
C ILE A 89 -15.27 3.01 5.72
N PHE A 90 -15.56 2.23 6.77
CA PHE A 90 -16.29 0.98 6.64
C PHE A 90 -17.69 1.19 6.03
N LEU A 91 -18.42 2.21 6.46
CA LEU A 91 -19.71 2.57 5.89
C LEU A 91 -19.57 2.99 4.41
N GLY A 92 -18.59 3.83 4.08
CA GLY A 92 -18.34 4.29 2.71
C GLY A 92 -18.05 3.14 1.76
N VAL A 93 -17.30 2.14 2.21
CA VAL A 93 -16.98 0.91 1.44
C VAL A 93 -18.21 0.04 1.28
N LEU A 94 -18.97 -0.18 2.37
CA LEU A 94 -20.16 -1.02 2.34
C LEU A 94 -21.23 -0.48 1.38
N VAL A 95 -21.39 0.84 1.33
CA VAL A 95 -22.31 1.53 0.41
C VAL A 95 -21.79 1.52 -1.03
N SER A 96 -20.49 1.68 -1.20
CA SER A 96 -19.85 1.79 -2.51
C SER A 96 -19.76 0.47 -3.25
N ILE A 97 -19.41 -0.62 -2.55
CA ILE A 97 -19.39 -1.93 -3.18
C ILE A 97 -20.80 -2.21 -3.68
N ARG A 98 -20.93 -2.60 -4.95
CA ARG A 98 -22.20 -3.03 -5.61
C ARG A 98 -22.89 -4.24 -4.95
N LEU A 99 -22.67 -4.46 -3.65
CA LEU A 99 -23.42 -5.36 -2.78
C LEU A 99 -24.94 -5.20 -2.96
N PRO A 100 -25.53 -3.99 -3.06
CA PRO A 100 -26.98 -3.84 -3.24
C PRO A 100 -27.48 -4.40 -4.58
N GLU A 101 -26.72 -4.24 -5.67
CA GLU A 101 -27.08 -4.75 -7.00
C GLU A 101 -26.90 -6.27 -7.10
N VAL A 102 -25.88 -6.82 -6.41
CA VAL A 102 -25.66 -8.27 -6.26
C VAL A 102 -26.73 -8.91 -5.38
N LEU A 103 -27.22 -8.22 -4.35
CA LEU A 103 -28.26 -8.71 -3.44
C LEU A 103 -29.66 -8.65 -4.08
N GLN A 104 -29.93 -7.65 -4.94
CA GLN A 104 -31.18 -7.52 -5.68
C GLN A 104 -31.29 -8.49 -6.86
N THR A 105 -30.17 -8.83 -7.51
CA THR A 105 -30.14 -9.79 -8.62
C THR A 105 -29.90 -11.21 -8.09
N ARG A 106 -30.84 -11.75 -7.30
CA ARG A 106 -30.77 -13.09 -6.69
C ARG A 106 -31.02 -14.22 -7.70
N SER A 107 -30.43 -14.14 -8.89
CA SER A 107 -30.59 -15.16 -9.92
C SER A 107 -29.37 -15.18 -10.85
N SER A 108 -28.53 -16.19 -10.66
CA SER A 108 -27.69 -16.78 -11.71
C SER A 108 -26.66 -15.87 -12.39
N THR A 109 -25.85 -15.15 -11.62
CA THR A 109 -24.48 -14.88 -12.07
C THR A 109 -23.59 -15.84 -11.30
N ASN A 110 -22.97 -16.80 -12.01
CA ASN A 110 -21.81 -17.50 -11.48
C ASN A 110 -20.93 -16.46 -10.78
N PHE A 111 -20.55 -16.68 -9.52
CA PHE A 111 -19.49 -15.90 -8.88
C PHE A 111 -18.30 -15.99 -9.82
N ASP A 112 -18.13 -14.99 -10.67
CA ASP A 112 -17.17 -15.07 -11.75
C ASP A 112 -15.82 -15.13 -11.04
N SER A 113 -15.08 -16.22 -11.25
CA SER A 113 -13.83 -16.48 -10.52
C SER A 113 -12.88 -15.27 -10.66
N HIS A 114 -13.02 -14.55 -11.78
CA HIS A 114 -12.35 -13.30 -12.09
C HIS A 114 -12.69 -12.14 -11.13
N TYR A 115 -13.94 -11.98 -10.68
CA TYR A 115 -14.33 -10.92 -9.75
C TYR A 115 -13.79 -11.17 -8.33
N VAL A 116 -13.87 -12.42 -7.85
CA VAL A 116 -13.31 -12.80 -6.54
C VAL A 116 -11.79 -12.66 -6.55
N PHE A 117 -11.15 -13.01 -7.66
CA PHE A 117 -9.72 -12.81 -7.84
C PHE A 117 -9.35 -11.33 -7.78
N GLY A 118 -10.07 -10.46 -8.51
CA GLY A 118 -9.87 -9.01 -8.46
C GLY A 118 -10.05 -8.42 -7.05
N LEU A 119 -11.07 -8.86 -6.32
CA LEU A 119 -11.31 -8.44 -4.93
C LEU A 119 -10.15 -8.90 -4.02
N SER A 120 -9.65 -10.12 -4.21
CA SER A 120 -8.52 -10.66 -3.44
C SER A 120 -7.22 -9.89 -3.72
N CYS A 121 -6.98 -9.50 -4.97
CA CYS A 121 -5.86 -8.63 -5.34
C CYS A 121 -6.00 -7.24 -4.72
N ALA A 122 -7.21 -6.67 -4.65
CA ALA A 122 -7.42 -5.34 -4.09
C ALA A 122 -7.18 -5.34 -2.58
N VAL A 123 -7.70 -6.34 -1.87
CA VAL A 123 -7.44 -6.52 -0.43
C VAL A 123 -5.95 -6.77 -0.19
N GLY A 124 -5.32 -7.64 -0.99
CA GLY A 124 -3.88 -7.89 -0.92
C GLY A 124 -3.07 -6.61 -1.12
N CYS A 125 -3.40 -5.79 -2.12
CA CYS A 125 -2.78 -4.50 -2.36
C CYS A 125 -2.84 -3.62 -1.11
N VAL A 126 -4.05 -3.42 -0.55
CA VAL A 126 -4.26 -2.57 0.62
C VAL A 126 -3.45 -3.06 1.83
N LEU A 127 -3.35 -4.38 2.02
CA LEU A 127 -2.53 -4.97 3.10
C LEU A 127 -1.03 -4.69 2.89
N LEU A 128 -0.47 -4.92 1.70
CA LEU A 128 0.93 -4.65 1.42
C LEU A 128 1.25 -3.15 1.56
N LEU A 129 0.34 -2.30 1.08
CA LEU A 129 0.48 -0.85 1.12
C LEU A 129 0.36 -0.32 2.57
N THR A 130 -0.43 -1.00 3.42
CA THR A 130 -0.49 -0.77 4.87
C THR A 130 0.83 -1.14 5.55
N LEU A 131 1.39 -2.32 5.26
CA LEU A 131 2.69 -2.73 5.81
C LEU A 131 3.83 -1.78 5.36
N LEU A 132 3.78 -1.32 4.11
CA LEU A 132 4.72 -0.33 3.57
C LEU A 132 4.65 0.99 4.34
N THR A 133 3.45 1.51 4.60
CA THR A 133 3.28 2.79 5.31
C THR A 133 3.69 2.72 6.78
N ILE A 134 3.51 1.57 7.44
CA ILE A 134 4.06 1.32 8.77
C ILE A 134 5.59 1.29 8.73
N SER A 135 6.16 0.61 7.75
CA SER A 135 7.61 0.54 7.55
C SER A 135 8.21 1.94 7.37
N ILE A 136 7.59 2.80 6.55
CA ILE A 136 7.96 4.21 6.41
C ILE A 136 8.01 4.92 7.76
N ARG A 137 6.96 4.75 8.58
CA ARG A 137 6.85 5.43 9.87
C ARG A 137 7.97 4.98 10.82
N LYS A 138 8.37 3.72 10.78
CA LYS A 138 9.49 3.18 11.57
C LYS A 138 10.86 3.70 11.08
N LEU A 139 10.99 4.03 9.80
CA LEU A 139 12.20 4.58 9.17
C LEU A 139 12.34 6.11 9.25
N ARG A 140 11.40 6.83 9.88
CA ARG A 140 11.42 8.31 9.92
C ARG A 140 12.71 8.91 10.52
N ASN A 141 13.46 8.13 11.31
CA ASN A 141 14.74 8.55 11.90
C ASN A 141 15.94 8.48 10.93
N ILE A 142 15.78 7.95 9.70
CA ILE A 142 16.86 7.84 8.71
C ILE A 142 16.67 8.93 7.64
N HIS A 143 17.78 9.48 7.11
CA HIS A 143 17.74 10.44 6.00
C HIS A 143 16.86 9.91 4.85
N PHE A 144 15.81 10.68 4.52
CA PHE A 144 14.80 10.34 3.51
C PHE A 144 15.41 9.96 2.15
N SER A 145 16.56 10.55 1.83
CA SER A 145 17.27 10.29 0.58
C SER A 145 17.75 8.85 0.42
N ILE A 146 18.24 8.19 1.49
CA ILE A 146 18.74 6.80 1.41
C ILE A 146 17.58 5.84 1.14
N VAL A 147 16.44 6.10 1.80
CA VAL A 147 15.21 5.31 1.64
C VAL A 147 14.71 5.37 0.20
N LEU A 148 14.79 6.54 -0.44
CA LEU A 148 14.36 6.74 -1.83
C LEU A 148 15.29 6.08 -2.85
N ILE A 149 16.61 6.07 -2.63
CA ILE A 149 17.54 5.37 -3.54
C ILE A 149 17.31 3.87 -3.50
N TYR A 150 17.25 3.27 -2.30
CA TYR A 150 17.01 1.84 -2.15
C TYR A 150 15.67 1.42 -2.77
N PHE A 151 14.63 2.25 -2.59
CA PHE A 151 13.35 2.04 -3.23
C PHE A 151 13.44 2.10 -4.76
N GLY A 152 14.15 3.11 -5.30
CA GLY A 152 14.38 3.25 -6.73
C GLY A 152 15.13 2.05 -7.32
N PHE A 153 16.22 1.62 -6.69
CA PHE A 153 17.08 0.54 -7.17
C PHE A 153 16.38 -0.82 -7.12
N LEU A 154 15.77 -1.16 -5.98
CA LEU A 154 15.01 -2.40 -5.84
C LEU A 154 13.77 -2.40 -6.74
N GLY A 155 13.07 -1.27 -6.85
CA GLY A 155 11.91 -1.13 -7.72
C GLY A 155 12.25 -1.22 -9.20
N THR A 156 13.48 -0.88 -9.63
CA THR A 156 13.93 -1.14 -11.01
C THR A 156 14.27 -2.60 -11.24
N ILE A 157 14.89 -3.27 -10.25
CA ILE A 157 15.22 -4.70 -10.35
C ILE A 157 13.94 -5.52 -10.43
N GLU A 158 12.99 -5.31 -9.52
CA GLU A 158 11.74 -6.06 -9.47
C GLU A 158 10.92 -5.87 -10.75
N ASN A 159 10.82 -4.64 -11.26
CA ASN A 159 10.14 -4.35 -12.52
C ASN A 159 10.86 -4.90 -13.77
N THR A 160 12.10 -5.37 -13.63
CA THR A 160 12.80 -6.08 -14.72
C THR A 160 12.58 -7.60 -14.63
N VAL A 161 12.26 -8.10 -13.44
CA VAL A 161 12.03 -9.54 -13.17
C VAL A 161 10.58 -9.95 -13.44
N ILE A 162 9.62 -9.04 -13.22
CA ILE A 162 8.19 -9.20 -13.53
C ILE A 162 7.94 -8.87 -15.00
#